data_AF-A0A955HI24-F1
#
_entry.id   AF-A0A955HI24-F1
#
_cell.length_a   1.000
_cell.length_b   1.000
_cell.length_c   1.000
_cell.angle_alpha   90.00
_cell.angle_beta   90.00
_cell.angle_gamma   90.00
#
_symmetry.space_group_name_H-M   'P 1'
#
loop_
_entity.id
_entity.type
_entity.pdbx_description
1 polymer ?
#
loop_
_entity_poly.entity_id
_entity_poly.type
_entity_poly.pdbx_seq_one_letter_code
_entity_poly.pdbx_strand_id
1 'polypeptide(L)'
;MLSILQSDKAKPARKLAAKRQAIFVLDHGLYGRVVINRGVFARWFRRPANECGPNGDLLKTADVAMRRLLRGDLFSLEKKGMFALRGLRPQPLECTVFYVAVKYPALLQTLNADQFERLESHPLAGEIGLCLEHHEIPHRNRRRGLG
;
A
#
# COMPACT_ATOMS: atom_id res chain seq x y z
N MET A 1 41.11 32.56 30.53
CA MET A 1 40.31 32.99 29.37
C MET A 1 39.94 31.72 28.61
N LEU A 2 38.79 31.10 28.94
CA LEU A 2 38.35 29.80 28.42
C LEU A 2 37.51 30.03 27.16
N SER A 3 38.00 29.54 26.02
CA SER A 3 37.34 29.60 24.73
C SER A 3 36.12 28.68 24.73
N ILE A 4 34.92 29.28 24.63
CA ILE A 4 33.67 28.56 24.41
C ILE A 4 33.71 28.05 22.96
N LEU A 5 33.90 26.73 22.82
CA LEU A 5 33.59 25.98 21.61
C LEU A 5 32.12 26.25 21.27
N GLN A 6 31.90 27.17 20.32
CA GLN A 6 30.59 27.44 19.78
C GLN A 6 30.05 26.16 19.15
N SER A 7 28.92 25.72 19.70
CA SER A 7 28.12 24.58 19.31
C SER A 7 28.15 24.31 17.82
N ASP A 8 28.54 23.08 17.51
CA ASP A 8 28.14 22.35 16.32
C ASP A 8 26.72 22.77 15.93
N LYS A 9 26.60 23.31 14.71
CA LYS A 9 25.33 23.47 14.03
C LYS A 9 24.66 22.11 14.04
N ALA A 10 23.71 21.91 14.95
CA ALA A 10 22.80 20.78 14.92
C ALA A 10 22.17 20.77 13.53
N LYS A 11 22.63 19.84 12.68
CA LYS A 11 21.99 19.55 11.40
C LYS A 11 20.50 19.37 11.73
N PRO A 12 19.57 20.03 11.04
CA PRO A 12 18.17 19.77 11.26
C PRO A 12 17.99 18.27 11.11
N ALA A 13 17.54 17.61 12.18
CA ALA A 13 17.21 16.20 12.15
C ALA A 13 16.34 16.02 10.91
N ARG A 14 16.89 15.37 9.87
CA ARG A 14 16.14 15.08 8.65
C ARG A 14 14.86 14.48 9.17
N LYS A 15 13.72 15.16 8.99
CA LYS A 15 12.41 14.57 9.25
C LYS A 15 12.43 13.29 8.45
N LEU A 16 12.68 12.15 9.12
CA LEU A 16 12.50 10.86 8.47
C LEU A 16 11.06 10.95 7.95
N ALA A 17 10.91 10.66 6.68
CA ALA A 17 9.62 10.85 6.05
C ALA A 17 8.93 9.49 6.03
N ALA A 18 7.63 9.48 6.33
CA ALA A 18 6.87 8.26 6.49
C ALA A 18 7.01 7.36 5.24
N LYS A 19 7.27 6.08 5.47
CA LYS A 19 7.27 5.08 4.40
C LYS A 19 5.83 4.71 4.11
N ARG A 20 5.48 4.63 2.82
CA ARG A 20 4.14 4.24 2.38
C ARG A 20 4.20 2.89 1.70
N GLN A 21 3.20 2.06 1.98
CA GLN A 21 3.03 0.73 1.43
C GLN A 21 1.68 0.56 0.74
N ALA A 22 1.66 -0.15 -0.38
CA ALA A 22 0.43 -0.63 -0.99
C ALA A 22 0.15 -2.07 -0.53
N ILE A 23 -1.11 -2.42 -0.35
CA ILE A 23 -1.56 -3.79 -0.14
C ILE A 23 -2.54 -4.08 -1.25
N PHE A 24 -2.30 -5.15 -2.01
CA PHE A 24 -3.11 -5.50 -3.18
C PHE A 24 -3.98 -6.69 -2.84
N VAL A 25 -5.30 -6.52 -2.93
CA VAL A 25 -6.28 -7.57 -2.69
C VAL A 25 -7.03 -7.85 -3.98
N LEU A 26 -7.29 -9.11 -4.29
CA LEU A 26 -8.13 -9.51 -5.41
C LEU A 26 -9.01 -10.69 -5.03
N ASP A 27 -10.11 -10.89 -5.77
CA ASP A 27 -10.97 -12.06 -5.63
C ASP A 27 -10.50 -13.19 -6.55
N HIS A 28 -9.89 -14.22 -5.96
CA HIS A 28 -9.47 -15.42 -6.66
C HIS A 28 -10.61 -16.43 -6.69
N GLY A 29 -10.99 -16.90 -7.90
CA GLY A 29 -12.16 -17.76 -8.09
C GLY A 29 -12.16 -19.07 -7.29
N LEU A 30 -10.99 -19.59 -6.90
CA LEU A 30 -10.86 -20.80 -6.09
C LEU A 30 -10.52 -20.57 -4.61
N TYR A 31 -9.87 -19.46 -4.28
CA TYR A 31 -9.28 -19.25 -2.95
C TYR A 31 -9.93 -18.11 -2.17
N GLY A 32 -10.99 -17.51 -2.74
CA GLY A 32 -11.64 -16.32 -2.21
C GLY A 32 -10.74 -15.10 -2.34
N ARG A 33 -10.80 -14.19 -1.37
CA ARG A 33 -9.93 -13.00 -1.34
C ARG A 33 -8.50 -13.38 -1.02
N VAL A 34 -7.57 -12.88 -1.83
CA VAL A 34 -6.14 -13.10 -1.65
C VAL A 34 -5.37 -11.79 -1.73
N VAL A 35 -4.26 -11.73 -0.99
CA VAL A 35 -3.31 -10.62 -0.98
C VAL A 35 -2.13 -10.99 -1.88
N ILE A 36 -1.71 -10.09 -2.77
CA ILE A 36 -0.51 -10.32 -3.59
C ILE A 36 0.75 -10.16 -2.73
N ASN A 37 1.58 -11.20 -2.72
CA ASN A 37 2.77 -11.26 -1.90
C ASN A 37 3.80 -10.19 -2.30
N ARG A 38 4.47 -9.58 -1.31
CA ARG A 38 5.55 -8.62 -1.57
C ARG A 38 6.67 -9.20 -2.45
N GLY A 39 7.03 -10.46 -2.21
CA GLY A 39 8.14 -11.14 -2.90
C GLY A 39 7.95 -11.24 -4.41
N VAL A 40 6.69 -11.26 -4.85
CA VAL A 40 6.28 -11.26 -6.26
C VAL A 40 6.83 -10.03 -6.97
N PHE A 41 6.62 -8.85 -6.40
CA PHE A 41 7.13 -7.60 -6.97
C PHE A 41 8.64 -7.41 -6.81
N ALA A 42 9.26 -7.96 -5.76
CA ALA A 42 10.70 -7.86 -5.57
C ALA A 42 11.49 -8.49 -6.75
N ARG A 43 10.92 -9.48 -7.44
CA ARG A 43 11.52 -10.09 -8.64
C ARG A 43 11.56 -9.16 -9.86
N TRP A 44 10.65 -8.17 -9.94
CA TRP A 44 10.53 -7.30 -11.12
C TRP A 44 10.96 -5.85 -10.88
N PHE A 45 11.22 -5.47 -9.63
CA PHE A 45 11.55 -4.11 -9.25
C PHE A 45 12.75 -4.06 -8.31
N ARG A 46 13.67 -3.11 -8.56
CA ARG A 46 14.80 -2.83 -7.64
C ARG A 46 14.33 -2.42 -6.24
N ARG A 47 13.11 -1.88 -6.12
CA ARG A 47 12.40 -1.61 -4.87
C ARG A 47 10.97 -2.15 -5.03
N PRO A 48 10.43 -2.97 -4.10
CA PRO A 48 9.11 -3.56 -4.26
C PRO A 48 8.06 -2.50 -4.57
N ALA A 49 7.22 -2.75 -5.57
CA ALA A 49 6.21 -1.79 -6.01
C ALA A 49 5.15 -1.46 -4.95
N ASN A 50 5.03 -2.34 -3.97
CA ASN A 50 4.20 -2.12 -2.81
C ASN A 50 4.87 -1.21 -1.77
N GLU A 51 6.01 -0.57 -2.06
CA GLU A 51 6.69 0.39 -1.20
C GLU A 51 7.11 1.64 -1.99
N CYS A 52 6.67 2.82 -1.57
CA CYS A 52 7.15 4.08 -2.15
C CYS A 52 7.89 4.96 -1.13
N GLY A 53 8.72 5.86 -1.65
CA GLY A 53 9.32 6.93 -0.86
C GLY A 53 8.26 7.96 -0.44
N PRO A 54 8.60 8.90 0.47
CA PRO A 54 7.68 9.92 0.96
C PRO A 54 7.11 10.85 -0.12
N ASN A 55 7.85 11.03 -1.21
CA ASN A 55 7.44 11.87 -2.35
C ASN A 55 7.00 11.05 -3.57
N GLY A 56 7.09 9.71 -3.52
CA GLY A 56 6.78 8.87 -4.67
C GLY A 56 5.28 8.66 -4.86
N ASP A 57 4.74 8.82 -6.05
CA ASP A 57 3.33 8.52 -6.30
C ASP A 57 3.05 7.01 -6.11
N LEU A 58 2.37 6.67 -5.02
CA LEU A 58 2.06 5.28 -4.66
C LEU A 58 1.08 4.66 -5.67
N LEU A 59 0.08 5.43 -6.13
CA LEU A 59 -0.93 4.93 -7.07
C LEU A 59 -0.28 4.63 -8.42
N LYS A 60 0.55 5.55 -8.94
CA LYS A 60 1.28 5.32 -10.19
C LYS A 60 2.22 4.13 -10.10
N THR A 61 2.92 3.97 -8.97
CA THR A 61 3.83 2.83 -8.75
C THR A 61 3.06 1.50 -8.70
N ALA A 62 1.93 1.50 -8.01
CA ALA A 62 1.02 0.37 -7.88
C ALA A 62 0.44 -0.05 -9.25
N ASP A 63 -0.02 0.91 -10.05
CA ASP A 63 -0.59 0.68 -11.38
C ASP A 63 0.42 0.05 -12.34
N VAL A 64 1.63 0.62 -12.43
CA VAL A 64 2.70 0.06 -13.26
C VAL A 64 3.04 -1.39 -12.86
N ALA A 65 2.99 -1.70 -11.57
CA ALA A 65 3.29 -3.03 -11.08
C ALA A 65 2.20 -4.06 -11.39
N MET A 66 0.95 -3.69 -11.22
CA MET A 66 -0.16 -4.56 -11.57
C MET A 66 -0.26 -4.79 -13.08
N ARG A 67 0.04 -3.78 -13.91
CA ARG A 67 0.14 -3.95 -15.38
C ARG A 67 1.19 -4.95 -15.80
N ARG A 68 2.30 -5.01 -15.07
CA ARG A 68 3.35 -6.01 -15.32
C ARG A 68 2.96 -7.40 -14.85
N LEU A 69 2.33 -7.52 -13.69
CA LEU A 69 1.90 -8.80 -13.13
C LEU A 69 0.77 -9.43 -13.97
N LEU A 70 -0.26 -8.67 -14.31
CA LEU A 70 -1.49 -9.15 -14.96
C LEU A 70 -1.55 -8.91 -16.48
N ARG A 71 -0.41 -8.50 -17.09
CA ARG A 71 -0.22 -8.28 -18.52
C ARG A 71 -1.28 -7.38 -19.18
N GLY A 72 -1.24 -6.07 -18.90
CA GLY A 72 -1.96 -5.03 -19.67
C GLY A 72 -3.24 -4.46 -19.01
N ASP A 73 -4.19 -3.99 -19.83
CA ASP A 73 -5.44 -3.26 -19.45
C ASP A 73 -6.57 -4.15 -18.89
N LEU A 74 -6.20 -5.34 -18.40
CA LEU A 74 -7.13 -6.41 -18.04
C LEU A 74 -7.56 -6.35 -16.56
N PHE A 75 -7.14 -5.31 -15.85
CA PHE A 75 -7.56 -5.04 -14.49
C PHE A 75 -7.80 -3.54 -14.28
N SER A 76 -8.51 -3.20 -13.21
CA SER A 76 -8.54 -1.87 -12.63
C SER A 76 -8.07 -1.93 -11.18
N LEU A 77 -7.39 -0.88 -10.75
CA LEU A 77 -7.01 -0.67 -9.35
C LEU A 77 -7.96 0.32 -8.70
N GLU A 78 -8.58 -0.10 -7.62
CA GLU A 78 -9.45 0.74 -6.83
C GLU A 78 -8.87 0.92 -5.43
N LYS A 79 -8.68 2.17 -4.99
CA LYS A 79 -8.20 2.45 -3.64
C LYS A 79 -9.32 2.23 -2.63
N LYS A 80 -9.18 1.24 -1.75
CA LYS A 80 -10.13 0.88 -0.69
C LYS A 80 -9.78 1.46 0.68
N GLY A 81 -8.82 2.37 0.79
CA GLY A 81 -8.57 3.09 2.03
C GLY A 81 -7.17 2.89 2.57
N MET A 82 -6.97 3.35 3.79
CA MET A 82 -5.65 3.48 4.39
C MET A 82 -5.71 3.19 5.89
N PHE A 83 -4.64 2.57 6.39
CA PHE A 83 -4.39 2.41 7.81
C PHE A 83 -2.90 2.59 8.09
N ALA A 84 -2.55 2.83 9.35
CA ALA A 84 -1.16 3.03 9.75
C ALA A 84 -0.73 1.92 10.71
N LEU A 85 0.33 1.21 10.36
CA LEU A 85 0.97 0.26 11.27
C LEU A 85 1.94 1.01 12.17
N ARG A 86 1.67 0.93 13.47
CA ARG A 86 2.59 1.38 14.51
C ARG A 86 3.32 0.15 15.02
N GLY A 87 4.65 0.16 14.92
CA GLY A 87 5.51 -0.92 15.40
C GLY A 87 6.76 -0.35 16.08
N LEU A 88 7.81 -1.17 16.23
CA LEU A 88 9.11 -0.80 16.81
C LEU A 88 9.87 0.31 16.06
N ARG A 89 9.31 0.83 14.96
CA ARG A 89 9.92 1.92 14.20
C ARG A 89 9.54 3.26 14.81
N PRO A 90 10.43 4.27 14.76
CA PRO A 90 10.12 5.62 15.20
C PRO A 90 8.97 6.28 14.42
N GLN A 91 8.60 5.72 13.27
CA GLN A 91 7.59 6.28 12.38
C GLN A 91 6.58 5.25 11.94
N PRO A 92 5.29 5.65 11.83
CA PRO A 92 4.25 4.78 11.33
C PRO A 92 4.50 4.42 9.86
N LEU A 93 4.20 3.18 9.53
CA LEU A 93 4.16 2.69 8.15
C LEU A 93 2.74 2.87 7.64
N GLU A 94 2.54 3.78 6.71
CA GLU A 94 1.22 4.04 6.14
C GLU A 94 0.92 3.00 5.05
N CYS A 95 -0.11 2.18 5.26
CA CYS A 95 -0.57 1.17 4.33
C CYS A 95 -1.80 1.69 3.58
N THR A 96 -1.81 1.56 2.26
CA THR A 96 -2.96 1.85 1.39
C THR A 96 -3.44 0.55 0.78
N VAL A 97 -4.70 0.21 1.00
CA VAL A 97 -5.32 -0.99 0.43
C VAL A 97 -5.86 -0.66 -0.96
N PHE A 98 -5.46 -1.45 -1.93
CA PHE A 98 -5.97 -1.44 -3.29
C PHE A 98 -6.67 -2.76 -3.57
N TYR A 99 -7.91 -2.68 -4.04
CA TYR A 99 -8.59 -3.80 -4.64
C TYR A 99 -8.28 -3.85 -6.14
N VAL A 100 -7.96 -5.04 -6.64
CA VAL A 100 -7.64 -5.31 -8.03
C VAL A 100 -8.83 -6.04 -8.64
N ALA A 101 -9.64 -5.31 -9.41
CA ALA A 101 -10.74 -5.92 -10.15
C ALA A 101 -10.19 -6.41 -11.50
N VAL A 102 -10.26 -7.72 -11.76
CA VAL A 102 -9.77 -8.32 -13.00
C VAL A 102 -10.94 -8.58 -13.93
N LYS A 103 -10.86 -8.07 -15.17
CA LYS A 103 -11.94 -8.19 -16.17
C LYS A 103 -12.16 -9.63 -16.63
N TYR A 104 -11.08 -10.42 -16.68
CA TYR A 104 -11.09 -11.81 -17.13
C TYR A 104 -10.56 -12.73 -16.03
N PRO A 105 -11.45 -13.42 -15.31
CA PRO A 105 -11.06 -14.30 -14.19
C PRO A 105 -10.07 -15.41 -14.58
N ALA A 106 -10.03 -15.82 -15.85
CA ALA A 106 -9.06 -16.80 -16.36
C ALA A 106 -7.59 -16.37 -16.15
N LEU A 107 -7.30 -15.06 -16.09
CA LEU A 107 -5.95 -14.57 -15.79
C LEU A 107 -5.51 -14.90 -14.38
N LEU A 108 -6.45 -15.04 -13.44
CA LEU A 108 -6.14 -15.39 -12.06
C LEU A 108 -5.64 -16.83 -11.94
N GLN A 109 -6.05 -17.72 -12.85
CA GLN A 109 -5.54 -19.09 -12.90
C GLN A 109 -4.03 -19.15 -13.24
N THR A 110 -3.46 -18.04 -13.73
CA THR A 110 -2.01 -17.94 -13.99
C THR A 110 -1.20 -17.56 -12.74
N LEU A 111 -1.87 -17.15 -11.66
CA LEU A 111 -1.21 -16.87 -10.40
C LEU A 111 -0.99 -18.18 -9.64
N ASN A 112 0.28 -18.52 -9.41
CA ASN A 112 0.67 -19.65 -8.58
C ASN A 112 0.39 -19.34 -7.09
N ALA A 113 0.26 -20.40 -6.29
CA ALA A 113 -0.01 -20.28 -4.86
C ALA A 113 1.07 -19.53 -4.08
N ASP A 114 2.32 -19.48 -4.57
CA ASP A 114 3.39 -18.68 -3.95
C ASP A 114 3.27 -17.18 -4.24
N GLN A 115 2.44 -16.79 -5.21
CA GLN A 115 2.27 -15.40 -5.62
C GLN A 115 1.22 -14.64 -4.81
N PHE A 116 0.44 -15.34 -4.01
CA PHE A 116 -0.55 -14.72 -3.14
C PHE A 116 -0.63 -15.44 -1.80
N GLU A 117 -1.26 -14.78 -0.85
CA GLU A 117 -1.64 -15.34 0.44
C GLU A 117 -3.15 -15.18 0.60
N ARG A 118 -3.84 -16.15 1.21
CA ARG A 118 -5.27 -16.00 1.48
C ARG A 118 -5.46 -14.86 2.47
N LEU A 119 -6.44 -13.98 2.22
CA LEU A 119 -6.65 -12.80 3.06
C LEU A 119 -6.87 -13.18 4.53
N GLU A 120 -7.60 -14.26 4.77
CA GLU A 120 -7.88 -14.77 6.12
C GLU A 120 -6.65 -15.22 6.91
N SER A 121 -5.55 -15.61 6.23
CA SER A 121 -4.31 -16.01 6.90
C SER A 121 -3.31 -14.87 7.07
N HIS A 122 -3.52 -13.75 6.35
CA HIS A 122 -2.60 -12.63 6.36
C HIS A 122 -2.58 -11.95 7.74
N PRO A 123 -1.41 -11.59 8.30
CA PRO A 123 -1.32 -11.01 9.65
C PRO A 123 -2.05 -9.67 9.83
N LEU A 124 -2.44 -9.03 8.74
CA LEU A 124 -3.19 -7.77 8.71
C LEU A 124 -4.63 -7.95 8.19
N ALA A 125 -5.17 -9.17 8.24
CA ALA A 125 -6.49 -9.51 7.69
C ALA A 125 -7.59 -8.58 8.22
N GLY A 126 -7.56 -8.26 9.52
CA GLY A 126 -8.55 -7.39 10.15
C GLY A 126 -8.53 -5.96 9.60
N GLU A 127 -7.36 -5.34 9.54
CA GLU A 127 -7.20 -3.96 9.03
C GLU A 127 -7.51 -3.87 7.54
N ILE A 128 -7.10 -4.89 6.77
CA ILE A 128 -7.41 -4.99 5.35
C ILE A 128 -8.91 -5.17 5.16
N GLY A 129 -9.54 -6.09 5.91
CA GLY A 129 -10.98 -6.35 5.88
C GLY A 129 -11.80 -5.09 6.14
N LEU A 130 -11.45 -4.33 7.18
CA LEU A 130 -12.08 -3.05 7.49
C LEU A 130 -11.99 -2.06 6.33
N CYS A 131 -10.85 -1.98 5.64
CA CYS A 131 -10.71 -1.14 4.45
C CYS A 131 -11.60 -1.63 3.29
N LEU A 132 -11.69 -2.94 3.08
CA LEU A 132 -12.50 -3.52 2.00
C LEU A 132 -14.01 -3.31 2.23
N GLU A 133 -14.46 -3.32 3.49
CA GLU A 133 -15.87 -3.15 3.86
C GLU A 133 -16.33 -1.69 3.84
N HIS A 134 -15.45 -0.72 4.12
CA HIS A 134 -15.81 0.68 4.35
C HIS A 134 -15.80 1.61 3.10
N HIS A 135 -16.08 1.10 1.88
CA HIS A 135 -16.20 1.94 0.67
C HIS A 135 -17.63 2.11 0.16
N GLU A 136 -18.49 2.63 1.04
CA GLU A 136 -19.25 3.85 0.76
C GLU A 136 -19.00 4.83 1.92
N ILE A 137 -17.95 5.67 1.85
CA ILE A 137 -17.96 6.92 2.62
C ILE A 137 -17.61 8.07 1.68
N PRO A 138 -18.60 8.63 0.95
CA PRO A 138 -18.54 10.01 0.53
C PRO A 138 -18.83 10.93 1.74
N HIS A 139 -18.30 12.14 1.68
CA HIS A 139 -18.50 13.29 2.59
C HIS A 139 -17.48 13.52 3.71
N ARG A 140 -16.37 14.14 3.33
CA ARG A 140 -15.93 15.37 4.01
C ARG A 140 -15.86 16.53 3.02
N ASN A 141 -17.04 17.05 2.69
CA ASN A 141 -17.28 18.47 2.42
C ASN A 141 -18.80 18.71 2.44
N ARG A 142 -19.38 18.79 3.64
CA ARG A 142 -20.57 19.60 3.88
C ARG A 142 -20.24 20.60 4.99
N ARG A 143 -19.82 21.78 4.52
CA ARG A 143 -20.03 23.10 5.10
C ARG A 143 -19.70 23.25 6.59
N ARG A 144 -18.47 23.74 6.87
CA ARG A 144 -18.37 24.87 7.80
C ARG A 144 -19.03 26.06 7.10
N GLY A 145 -20.04 26.62 7.74
CA GLY A 145 -20.84 27.73 7.21
C GLY A 145 -22.19 27.77 7.91
N LEU A 146 -22.17 27.78 9.24
CA LEU A 146 -23.13 28.52 10.04
C LEU A 146 -22.76 30.00 9.84
N GLY A 147 -23.72 30.82 9.43
CA GLY A 147 -23.53 32.25 9.18
C GLY A 147 -24.45 32.73 8.07
#